data_AF-A0A835HBG7-F1
#
_entry.id   AF-A0A835HBG7-F1
#
_cell.length_a   1.000
_cell.length_b   1.000
_cell.length_c   1.000
_cell.angle_alpha   90.00
_cell.angle_beta   90.00
_cell.angle_gamma   90.00
#
_symmetry.space_group_name_H-M   'P 1'
#
loop_
_entity.id
_entity.type
_entity.pdbx_description
1 polymer ?
#
loop_
_entity_poly.entity_id
_entity_poly.type
_entity_poly.pdbx_seq_one_letter_code
_entity_poly.pdbx_strand_id
1 'polypeptide(L)'
;MSVENLGFTELIKLTYQKNYNGNNFPSIITPKTSNRFNLSTFCETITNKKQWLESLLHSSGALLLRGFPVKTASDFNQVVEAFGYEELPYVGGAAPRTNVIGRVFTANESPPDQIIPFHHEMAQV
;
A
#
# COMPACT_ATOMS: atom_id res chain seq x y z
N MET A 1 22.27 16.61 -7.12
CA MET A 1 20.94 17.26 -7.02
C MET A 1 20.38 16.90 -5.66
N SER A 2 20.32 17.87 -4.75
CA SER A 2 19.82 17.69 -3.40
C SER A 2 18.38 17.21 -3.44
N VAL A 3 18.09 16.11 -2.74
CA VAL A 3 16.74 15.60 -2.49
C VAL A 3 16.05 16.60 -1.57
N GLU A 4 15.53 17.69 -2.15
CA GLU A 4 14.75 18.68 -1.42
C GLU A 4 13.51 18.00 -0.84
N ASN A 5 13.57 17.70 0.46
CA ASN A 5 12.45 17.50 1.40
C ASN A 5 11.16 16.88 0.81
N LEU A 6 11.30 15.81 0.00
CA LEU A 6 10.17 15.05 -0.49
C LEU A 6 9.48 14.39 0.72
N GLY A 7 8.34 14.94 1.11
CA GLY A 7 7.59 14.52 2.28
C GLY A 7 6.22 14.00 1.92
N PHE A 8 5.77 13.06 2.74
CA PHE A 8 4.39 12.65 2.86
C PHE A 8 3.59 13.65 3.67
N THR A 9 2.28 13.64 3.46
CA THR A 9 1.34 14.48 4.19
C THR A 9 0.01 13.75 4.38
N GLU A 10 -0.65 14.02 5.50
CA GLU A 10 -1.99 13.53 5.85
C GLU A 10 -3.03 14.66 5.70
N LEU A 11 -3.19 15.22 4.50
CA LEU A 11 -4.09 16.37 4.30
C LEU A 11 -5.53 15.99 3.97
N ILE A 12 -5.82 14.73 3.64
CA ILE A 12 -7.13 14.33 3.12
C ILE A 12 -7.86 13.47 4.14
N LYS A 13 -9.02 13.97 4.59
CA LYS A 13 -10.04 13.17 5.27
C LYS A 13 -11.08 12.75 4.25
N LEU A 14 -11.27 11.45 4.06
CA LEU A 14 -12.35 10.93 3.21
C LEU A 14 -13.64 10.80 4.03
N THR A 15 -14.79 11.00 3.40
CA THR A 15 -16.10 10.90 4.06
C THR A 15 -16.32 9.55 4.74
N TYR A 16 -15.73 8.48 4.21
CA TYR A 16 -15.84 7.12 4.74
C TYR A 16 -14.75 6.74 5.75
N GLN A 17 -13.78 7.62 5.99
CA GLN A 17 -12.71 7.40 6.97
C GLN A 17 -13.28 7.50 8.38
N LYS A 18 -13.02 6.50 9.22
CA LYS A 18 -13.48 6.47 10.61
C LYS A 18 -12.36 6.95 11.54
N ASN A 19 -12.73 7.43 12.73
CA ASN A 19 -11.78 7.76 13.78
C ASN A 19 -12.09 6.91 15.02
N TYR A 20 -11.07 6.27 15.56
CA TYR A 20 -11.13 5.43 16.75
C TYR A 20 -10.04 5.89 17.72
N ASN A 21 -10.44 6.41 18.89
CA ASN A 21 -9.53 6.88 19.93
C ASN A 21 -8.45 7.86 19.42
N GLY A 22 -8.82 8.76 18.50
CA GLY A 22 -7.91 9.74 17.92
C GLY A 22 -7.18 9.25 16.66
N ASN A 23 -7.16 7.94 16.38
CA ASN A 23 -6.53 7.37 15.18
C ASN A 23 -7.52 7.24 14.03
N ASN A 24 -7.14 7.69 12.84
CA ASN A 24 -7.95 7.50 11.64
C ASN A 24 -7.74 6.09 11.06
N PHE A 25 -8.82 5.47 10.60
CA PHE A 25 -8.79 4.18 9.90
C PHE A 25 -9.43 4.28 8.51
N PRO A 26 -8.68 3.97 7.44
CA PRO A 26 -7.21 3.86 7.39
C PRO A 26 -6.55 5.25 7.55
N SER A 27 -5.26 5.30 7.88
CA SER A 27 -4.49 6.54 7.68
C SER A 27 -4.23 6.76 6.19
N ILE A 28 -4.31 8.01 5.73
CA ILE A 28 -4.22 8.35 4.30
C ILE A 28 -2.99 9.21 4.07
N ILE A 29 -2.11 8.75 3.21
CA ILE A 29 -0.86 9.41 2.85
C ILE A 29 -0.97 9.94 1.43
N THR A 30 -0.68 11.21 1.25
CA THR A 30 -0.62 11.87 -0.07
C THR A 30 0.72 12.58 -0.27
N PRO A 31 1.12 12.84 -1.52
CA PRO A 31 2.25 13.75 -1.76
C PRO A 31 1.92 15.14 -1.21
N LYS A 32 2.92 15.82 -0.62
CA LYS A 32 2.83 17.26 -0.32
C LYS A 32 2.55 18.03 -1.62
N THR A 33 1.68 19.04 -1.57
CA THR A 33 1.29 19.84 -2.74
C THR A 33 2.48 20.49 -3.47
N SER A 34 3.55 20.81 -2.75
CA SER A 34 4.80 21.36 -3.30
C SER A 34 5.65 20.33 -4.05
N ASN A 35 5.35 19.04 -3.95
CA ASN A 35 6.25 17.97 -4.33
C ASN A 35 5.70 17.22 -5.54
N ARG A 36 6.50 17.17 -6.62
CA ARG A 36 6.23 16.28 -7.75
C ARG A 36 6.99 14.98 -7.54
N PHE A 37 6.27 13.91 -7.28
CA PHE A 37 6.83 12.56 -7.23
C PHE A 37 6.95 11.99 -8.64
N ASN A 38 8.06 11.31 -8.91
CA ASN A 38 8.12 10.25 -9.91
C ASN A 38 8.22 8.91 -9.17
N LEU A 39 8.24 7.79 -9.90
CA LEU A 39 8.27 6.47 -9.27
C LEU A 39 9.53 6.25 -8.41
N SER A 40 10.71 6.61 -8.92
CA SER A 40 11.99 6.46 -8.20
C SER A 40 11.96 7.23 -6.88
N THR A 41 11.59 8.50 -6.93
CA THR A 41 11.57 9.34 -5.73
C THR A 41 10.50 8.90 -4.74
N PHE A 42 9.41 8.28 -5.21
CA PHE A 42 8.41 7.69 -4.33
C PHE A 42 8.96 6.44 -3.61
N CYS A 43 9.56 5.50 -4.33
CA CYS A 43 10.20 4.32 -3.76
C CYS A 43 11.33 4.70 -2.77
N GLU A 44 12.20 5.64 -3.14
CA GLU A 44 13.24 6.17 -2.25
C GLU A 44 12.65 6.78 -0.96
N THR A 45 11.53 7.50 -1.08
CA THR A 45 10.86 8.10 0.08
C THR A 45 10.24 7.03 0.99
N ILE A 46 9.67 5.96 0.43
CA ILE A 46 9.20 4.80 1.21
C ILE A 46 10.37 4.22 2.01
N THR A 47 11.49 3.92 1.36
CA THR A 47 12.69 3.38 2.02
C THR A 47 13.17 4.30 3.14
N ASN A 48 13.30 5.60 2.86
CA ASN A 48 13.79 6.59 3.82
C ASN A 48 12.82 6.88 4.98
N LYS A 49 11.52 6.62 4.79
CA LYS A 49 10.47 6.88 5.79
C LYS A 49 9.88 5.60 6.37
N LYS A 50 10.51 4.44 6.15
CA LYS A 50 10.01 3.12 6.56
C LYS A 50 9.56 3.09 8.02
N GLN A 51 10.41 3.52 8.95
CA GLN A 51 10.07 3.54 10.39
C GLN A 51 8.84 4.40 10.70
N TRP A 52 8.69 5.55 10.03
CA TRP A 52 7.52 6.41 10.21
C TRP A 52 6.26 5.75 9.65
N LEU A 53 6.35 5.15 8.45
CA LEU A 53 5.24 4.39 7.84
C LEU A 53 4.81 3.22 8.72
N GLU A 54 5.76 2.45 9.25
CA GLU A 54 5.49 1.33 10.17
C GLU A 54 4.84 1.80 11.46
N SER A 55 5.26 2.94 12.03
CA SER A 55 4.63 3.51 13.22
C SER A 55 3.17 3.92 12.97
N LEU A 56 2.89 4.48 11.79
CA LEU A 56 1.54 4.85 11.40
C LEU A 56 0.68 3.62 11.08
N LEU A 57 1.28 2.60 10.45
CA LEU A 57 0.62 1.33 10.18
C LEU A 57 0.26 0.63 11.50
N HIS A 58 1.15 0.66 12.48
CA HIS A 58 0.92 0.08 13.80
C HIS A 58 -0.27 0.75 14.53
N SER A 59 -0.39 2.08 14.47
CA SER A 59 -1.46 2.80 15.17
C SER A 59 -2.80 2.81 14.42
N SER A 60 -2.79 2.83 13.10
CA SER A 60 -4.00 2.89 12.27
C SER A 60 -4.51 1.54 11.80
N GLY A 61 -3.66 0.51 11.73
CA GLY A 61 -3.97 -0.82 11.20
C GLY A 61 -3.98 -0.91 9.66
N ALA A 62 -4.10 0.20 8.94
CA ALA A 62 -4.01 0.23 7.48
C ALA A 62 -3.61 1.61 6.96
N LEU A 63 -2.80 1.62 5.89
CA LEU A 63 -2.39 2.83 5.18
C LEU A 63 -2.96 2.85 3.75
N LEU A 64 -3.47 4.00 3.34
CA LEU A 64 -3.82 4.28 1.95
C LEU A 64 -2.86 5.32 1.37
N LEU A 65 -1.97 4.89 0.47
CA LEU A 65 -1.06 5.78 -0.25
C LEU A 65 -1.75 6.24 -1.54
N ARG A 66 -2.15 7.51 -1.62
CA ARG A 66 -2.99 8.06 -2.70
C ARG A 66 -2.32 9.24 -3.40
N GLY A 67 -2.44 9.28 -4.72
CA GLY A 67 -1.91 10.39 -5.54
C GLY A 67 -0.45 10.23 -5.95
N PHE A 68 0.11 9.02 -5.82
CA PHE A 68 1.47 8.69 -6.26
C PHE A 68 1.48 8.12 -7.70
N PRO A 69 2.60 8.24 -8.43
CA PRO A 69 2.69 7.90 -9.85
C PRO A 69 2.86 6.38 -10.09
N VAL A 70 1.92 5.57 -9.60
CA VAL A 70 1.88 4.11 -9.81
C VAL A 70 0.83 3.80 -10.87
N LYS A 71 1.25 3.40 -12.07
CA LYS A 71 0.37 3.24 -13.24
C LYS A 71 0.34 1.82 -13.80
N THR A 72 1.35 1.01 -13.50
CA THR A 72 1.49 -0.35 -14.01
C THR A 72 1.72 -1.36 -12.90
N ALA A 73 1.57 -2.66 -13.20
CA ALA A 73 1.93 -3.73 -12.27
C ALA A 73 3.43 -3.71 -11.92
N SER A 74 4.29 -3.31 -12.87
CA SER A 74 5.73 -3.15 -12.64
C SER A 74 6.02 -2.00 -11.66
N ASP A 75 5.31 -0.88 -11.80
CA ASP A 75 5.42 0.25 -10.85
C ASP A 75 4.99 -0.20 -9.45
N PHE A 76 3.90 -0.97 -9.36
CA PHE A 76 3.41 -1.49 -8.10
C PHE A 76 4.40 -2.48 -7.46
N ASN A 77 5.02 -3.37 -8.24
CA ASN A 77 6.07 -4.26 -7.73
C ASN A 77 7.26 -3.49 -7.14
N GLN A 78 7.72 -2.43 -7.81
CA GLN A 78 8.81 -1.59 -7.29
C GLN A 78 8.44 -0.91 -5.96
N VAL A 79 7.17 -0.50 -5.80
CA VAL A 79 6.67 0.04 -4.54
C VAL A 79 6.63 -1.04 -3.45
N VAL A 80 6.16 -2.25 -3.77
CA VAL A 80 6.16 -3.39 -2.83
C VAL A 80 7.58 -3.72 -2.38
N GLU A 81 8.54 -3.75 -3.29
CA GLU A 81 9.96 -3.99 -2.99
C GLU A 81 10.56 -2.87 -2.13
N ALA A 82 10.18 -1.61 -2.35
CA ALA A 82 10.66 -0.47 -1.57
C ALA A 82 10.26 -0.52 -0.09
N PHE A 83 9.15 -1.17 0.27
CA PHE A 83 8.80 -1.42 1.67
C PHE A 83 9.79 -2.40 2.35
N GLY A 84 10.45 -3.26 1.57
CA GLY A 84 11.45 -4.21 2.06
C GLY A 84 10.88 -5.23 3.06
N TYR A 85 9.60 -5.57 2.95
CA TYR A 85 9.03 -6.72 3.64
C TYR A 85 9.42 -8.00 2.91
N GLU A 86 9.55 -9.10 3.66
CA GLU A 86 9.78 -10.41 3.06
C GLU A 86 8.52 -10.86 2.31
N GLU A 87 8.71 -11.48 1.14
CA GLU A 87 7.61 -12.07 0.41
C GLU A 87 7.14 -13.34 1.12
N LEU A 88 5.83 -13.49 1.29
CA LEU A 88 5.25 -14.77 1.69
C LEU A 88 5.19 -15.68 0.45
N PRO A 89 5.97 -16.77 0.38
CA PRO A 89 5.98 -17.63 -0.79
C PRO A 89 4.61 -18.27 -1.00
N TYR A 90 4.07 -18.15 -2.20
CA TYR A 90 2.82 -18.82 -2.53
C TYR A 90 3.07 -20.32 -2.73
N VAL A 91 2.71 -21.13 -1.72
CA VAL A 91 2.84 -22.60 -1.75
C VAL A 91 1.57 -23.32 -2.22
N GLY A 92 0.60 -22.58 -2.75
CA GLY A 92 -0.74 -23.08 -3.10
C GLY A 92 -1.79 -22.69 -2.07
N GLY A 93 -3.04 -22.50 -2.53
CA GLY A 93 -4.18 -22.05 -1.73
C GLY A 93 -5.50 -22.31 -2.46
N ALA A 94 -6.63 -21.96 -1.83
CA ALA A 94 -7.97 -22.33 -2.30
C ALA A 94 -8.40 -21.67 -3.63
N ALA A 95 -7.77 -20.57 -4.03
CA ALA A 95 -8.09 -19.84 -5.26
C ALA A 95 -6.88 -19.82 -6.20
N PRO A 96 -7.06 -20.05 -7.51
CA PRO A 96 -5.98 -19.88 -8.48
C PRO A 96 -5.50 -18.42 -8.49
N ARG A 97 -4.19 -18.23 -8.54
CA ARG A 97 -3.55 -16.91 -8.66
C ARG A 97 -2.60 -16.95 -9.85
N THR A 98 -2.62 -15.89 -10.65
CA THR A 98 -1.68 -15.71 -11.75
C THR A 98 -0.60 -14.72 -11.33
N ASN A 99 0.67 -15.12 -11.44
CA ASN A 99 1.78 -14.17 -11.26
C ASN A 99 1.78 -13.17 -12.42
N VAL A 100 1.71 -11.89 -12.09
CA VAL A 100 1.74 -10.81 -13.08
C VAL A 100 3.18 -10.36 -13.31
N ILE A 101 3.89 -10.02 -12.22
CA ILE A 101 5.30 -9.64 -12.23
C ILE A 101 5.86 -9.66 -10.80
N GLY A 102 7.05 -10.23 -10.61
CA GLY A 102 7.72 -10.24 -9.30
C GLY A 102 6.80 -10.76 -8.19
N ARG A 103 6.53 -9.92 -7.20
CA ARG A 103 5.69 -10.18 -6.01
C ARG A 103 4.22 -9.82 -6.21
N VAL A 104 3.81 -9.50 -7.44
CA VAL A 104 2.45 -9.04 -7.77
C VAL A 104 1.69 -10.15 -8.48
N PHE A 105 0.55 -10.53 -7.89
CA PHE A 105 -0.34 -11.58 -8.38
C PHE A 105 -1.77 -11.07 -8.52
N THR A 106 -2.60 -11.74 -9.31
CA THR A 106 -4.05 -11.58 -9.23
C THR A 106 -4.60 -12.18 -7.93
N ALA A 107 -5.68 -11.60 -7.39
CA ALA A 107 -6.20 -11.98 -6.07
C ALA A 107 -7.28 -13.07 -6.13
N ASN A 108 -8.42 -12.78 -6.77
CA ASN A 108 -9.59 -13.65 -6.81
C ASN A 108 -10.27 -13.55 -8.19
N GLU A 109 -10.72 -14.67 -8.72
CA GLU A 109 -11.45 -14.76 -10.00
C GLU A 109 -12.94 -15.04 -9.80
N SER A 110 -13.48 -14.80 -8.60
CA SER A 110 -14.92 -14.88 -8.35
C SER A 110 -15.69 -13.94 -9.31
N PRO A 111 -16.89 -14.34 -9.77
CA PRO A 111 -17.71 -13.47 -10.60
C PRO A 111 -17.97 -12.12 -9.93
N PRO A 112 -18.02 -11.01 -10.70
CA PRO A 112 -18.11 -9.64 -10.15
C PRO A 112 -19.43 -9.35 -9.42
N ASP A 113 -20.46 -10.16 -9.60
CA ASP A 113 -21.75 -10.11 -8.90
C ASP A 113 -21.72 -10.79 -7.52
N GLN A 114 -20.64 -11.51 -7.20
CA GLN A 114 -20.52 -12.26 -5.95
C GLN A 114 -19.87 -11.41 -4.85
N ILE A 115 -20.51 -11.41 -3.67
CA ILE A 115 -20.00 -10.72 -2.49
C ILE A 115 -18.93 -11.61 -1.83
N ILE A 116 -17.74 -11.06 -1.65
CA ILE A 116 -16.68 -11.70 -0.86
C ILE A 116 -16.92 -11.36 0.62
N PRO A 117 -17.11 -12.36 1.51
CA PRO A 117 -17.31 -12.11 2.94
C PRO A 117 -16.04 -11.58 3.60
N PHE A 118 -16.17 -10.89 4.73
CA PHE A 118 -15.00 -10.47 5.52
C PHE A 118 -14.22 -11.69 6.06
N HIS A 119 -12.90 -11.64 5.96
CA HIS A 119 -11.98 -12.67 6.42
C HIS A 119 -10.58 -12.07 6.64
N HIS A 120 -9.72 -12.79 7.34
CA HIS A 120 -8.27 -12.56 7.29
C HIS A 120 -7.66 -13.38 6.16
N GLU A 121 -6.67 -12.81 5.48
CA GLU A 121 -5.94 -13.49 4.42
C GLU A 121 -5.30 -14.79 4.97
N MET A 122 -5.54 -15.91 4.28
CA MET A 122 -4.97 -17.23 4.64
C MET A 122 -5.24 -17.70 6.10
N ALA A 123 -6.40 -17.34 6.68
CA ALA A 123 -6.70 -17.64 8.09
C ALA A 123 -6.77 -19.13 8.49
N GLN A 124 -6.85 -20.05 7.52
CA GLN A 124 -6.98 -21.50 7.73
C GLN A 124 -5.78 -22.30 7.20
N VAL A 125 -4.68 -21.63 6.86
CA VAL A 125 -3.46 -22.24 6.33
C VAL A 125 -2.50 -22.59 7.47
#